data_AF-A0A7D5N069-F1
#
_entry.id   AF-A0A7D5N069-F1
#
_cell.length_a   1.000
_cell.length_b   1.000
_cell.length_c   1.000
_cell.angle_alpha   90.00
_cell.angle_beta   90.00
_cell.angle_gamma   90.00
#
_symmetry.space_group_name_H-M   'P 1'
#
loop_
_entity.id
_entity.type
_entity.pdbx_description
1 polymer ?
#
loop_
_entity_poly.entity_id
_entity_poly.type
_entity_poly.pdbx_seq_one_letter_code
_entity_poly.pdbx_strand_id
1 'polypeptide(L)' 'MPGRWVFAAIANNFWSFAGDKDRRTVNLGVLQTFVNFNITNGWYLVSSPVITADWEAQPDNRWTVPVGGE' A
#
# COMPACT_ATOMS: atom_id res chain seq x y z
N MET A 1 -16.28 8.51 23.38
CA MET A 1 -15.31 7.41 23.16
C MET A 1 -14.96 7.44 21.68
N PRO A 2 -13.67 7.37 21.28
CA PRO A 2 -13.34 7.24 19.87
C PRO A 2 -14.07 6.04 19.27
N GLY A 3 -14.47 6.13 18.01
CA GLY A 3 -15.13 5.03 17.32
C GLY A 3 -14.28 3.76 17.36
N ARG A 4 -14.92 2.59 17.21
CA ARG A 4 -14.22 1.28 17.24
C ARG A 4 -13.18 1.14 16.12
N TRP A 5 -13.29 1.94 15.06
CA TRP A 5 -12.41 1.92 13.91
C TRP A 5 -11.32 2.98 14.00
N VAL A 6 -10.10 2.59 13.66
CA VAL A 6 -8.96 3.47 13.44
C VAL A 6 -8.42 3.21 12.04
N PHE A 7 -8.21 4.27 11.27
CA PHE A 7 -7.70 4.21 9.91
C PHE A 7 -6.42 5.06 9.80
N ALA A 8 -5.41 4.53 9.11
CA ALA A 8 -4.23 5.29 8.70
C ALA A 8 -3.76 4.83 7.31
N ALA A 9 -2.96 5.66 6.64
CA ALA A 9 -2.34 5.30 5.38
C ALA A 9 -1.03 6.07 5.19
N ILE A 10 -0.10 5.45 4.46
CA ILE A 10 1.16 6.03 4.03
C ILE A 10 1.29 5.80 2.53
N ALA A 11 1.53 6.86 1.78
CA ALA A 11 1.71 6.81 0.34
C ALA A 11 3.12 7.29 -0.04
N ASN A 12 3.78 6.56 -0.93
CA ASN A 12 5.08 6.89 -1.49
C ASN A 12 5.07 6.65 -3.00
N ASN A 13 5.90 7.38 -3.74
CA ASN A 13 6.16 7.11 -5.15
C ASN A 13 7.67 7.14 -5.39
N PHE A 14 8.22 6.08 -5.95
CA PHE A 14 9.64 5.95 -6.28
C PHE A 14 9.79 6.06 -7.78
N TRP A 15 10.61 7.00 -8.26
CA TRP A 15 10.88 7.12 -9.68
C TRP A 15 12.35 7.36 -9.99
N SER A 16 12.74 6.88 -11.16
CA SER A 16 14.01 7.18 -11.78
C SER A 16 13.97 8.57 -12.42
N PHE A 17 14.96 9.41 -12.15
CA PHE A 17 15.12 10.72 -12.80
C PHE A 17 16.31 10.76 -13.78
N ALA A 18 17.48 10.30 -13.34
CA ALA A 18 18.69 10.22 -14.16
C ALA A 18 19.44 8.91 -13.86
N GLY A 19 20.28 8.44 -14.79
CA GLY A 19 21.13 7.26 -14.62
C GLY A 19 21.44 6.58 -15.96
N ASP A 20 22.05 5.39 -15.88
CA ASP A 20 22.39 4.58 -17.05
C ASP A 20 21.19 4.38 -17.99
N LYS A 21 21.41 4.39 -19.30
CA LYS A 21 20.37 4.17 -20.32
C LYS A 21 19.99 2.69 -20.44
N ASP A 22 20.90 1.79 -20.07
CA ASP A 22 20.70 0.35 -20.19
C ASP A 22 20.00 -0.25 -18.95
N ARG A 23 19.82 0.54 -17.89
CA ARG A 23 19.07 0.12 -16.70
C ARG A 23 17.57 0.28 -16.93
N ARG A 24 16.78 -0.58 -16.28
CA ARG A 24 15.31 -0.44 -16.29
C ARG A 24 14.87 0.84 -15.56
N THR A 25 13.97 1.60 -16.19
CA THR A 25 13.27 2.71 -15.53
C THR A 25 12.38 2.17 -14.42
N VAL A 26 12.34 2.89 -13.30
CA VAL A 26 11.44 2.60 -12.19
C VAL A 26 10.46 3.74 -12.06
N ASN A 27 9.18 3.41 -11.95
CA ASN A 27 8.13 4.31 -11.49
C ASN A 27 7.11 3.47 -10.72
N LEU A 28 7.23 3.46 -9.40
CA LEU A 28 6.50 2.56 -8.50
C LEU A 28 5.76 3.35 -7.43
N GLY A 29 4.43 3.30 -7.48
CA GLY A 29 3.57 3.76 -6.40
C GLY A 29 3.44 2.69 -5.31
N VAL A 30 3.50 3.10 -4.05
CA VAL A 30 3.29 2.24 -2.89
C VAL A 30 2.30 2.92 -1.94
N LEU A 31 1.21 2.23 -1.62
CA LEU A 31 0.19 2.66 -0.67
C LEU A 31 0.05 1.59 0.40
N GLN A 32 0.51 1.89 1.61
CA GLN A 32 0.25 1.07 2.78
C GLN A 32 -0.93 1.65 3.53
N THR A 33 -1.95 0.83 3.77
CA THR A 33 -3.10 1.22 4.59
C THR A 33 -3.06 0.49 5.91
N PHE A 34 -3.74 1.00 6.92
CA PHE A 34 -3.87 0.39 8.24
C PHE A 34 -5.30 0.57 8.71
N VAL A 35 -5.95 -0.54 9.03
CA VAL A 35 -7.30 -0.59 9.57
C VAL A 35 -7.23 -1.36 10.87
N ASN A 36 -7.66 -0.74 11.96
CA ASN A 36 -7.77 -1.39 13.26
C ASN A 36 -9.21 -1.30 13.77
N PHE A 37 -9.77 -2.44 14.14
CA PHE A 37 -11.09 -2.55 14.73
C PHE A 37 -10.98 -3.06 16.17
N ASN A 38 -11.34 -2.19 17.10
CA ASN A 38 -11.29 -2.47 18.53
C ASN A 38 -12.55 -3.20 18.98
N ILE A 39 -12.33 -4.32 19.67
CA ILE A 39 -13.32 -5.16 20.33
C ILE A 39 -13.21 -4.89 21.84
N THR A 40 -14.22 -5.29 22.60
CA THR A 40 -14.19 -5.20 24.06
C THR A 40 -13.10 -6.09 24.63
N ASN A 41 -12.74 -5.84 25.90
CA ASN A 41 -11.78 -6.64 26.65
C ASN A 41 -10.37 -6.69 26.02
N GLY A 42 -9.98 -5.64 25.30
CA GLY A 42 -8.63 -5.48 24.74
C GLY A 42 -8.38 -6.25 23.44
N TRP A 43 -9.37 -6.99 22.92
CA TRP A 43 -9.26 -7.65 21.63
C TRP A 43 -9.35 -6.65 20.48
N TYR A 44 -8.67 -6.95 19.37
CA TYR A 44 -8.76 -6.14 18.15
C TYR A 44 -8.49 -6.99 16.92
N LEU A 45 -8.97 -6.51 15.78
CA LEU A 45 -8.60 -7.02 14.46
C LEU A 45 -7.81 -5.92 13.74
N VAL A 46 -6.79 -6.33 13.00
CA VAL A 46 -5.97 -5.43 12.20
C VAL A 46 -5.88 -5.93 10.77
N SER A 47 -5.73 -5.01 9.83
CA SER A 47 -5.41 -5.27 8.44
C SER A 47 -4.53 -4.12 7.96
N SER A 48 -3.35 -4.40 7.42
CA SER A 48 -2.46 -3.38 6.86
C SER A 48 -1.89 -3.75 5.47
N PRO A 49 -2.78 -3.87 4.45
CA PRO A 49 -2.35 -4.25 3.12
C PRO A 49 -1.43 -3.21 2.48
N VAL A 50 -0.44 -3.71 1.74
CA VAL A 50 0.43 -2.91 0.88
C VAL A 50 -0.04 -3.06 -0.56
N ILE A 51 -0.51 -1.97 -1.13
CA ILE A 51 -0.95 -1.85 -2.52
C ILE A 51 0.20 -1.23 -3.32
N THR A 52 0.51 -1.79 -4.49
CA THR A 52 1.55 -1.25 -5.37
C THR A 52 1.03 -0.98 -6.78
N ALA A 53 1.63 0.01 -7.44
CA ALA A 53 1.36 0.37 -8.83
C ALA A 53 2.68 0.50 -9.60
N ASP A 54 2.98 -0.45 -10.50
CA ASP A 54 4.10 -0.31 -11.44
C ASP A 54 3.63 0.49 -12.65
N TRP A 55 3.95 1.78 -12.69
CA TRP A 55 3.53 2.67 -13.75
C TRP A 55 4.18 2.33 -15.10
N GLU A 56 5.30 1.60 -15.09
CA GLU A 56 5.99 1.11 -16.30
C GLU A 56 5.34 -0.17 -16.86
N ALA A 57 4.46 -0.83 -16.09
CA ALA A 57 3.72 -1.99 -16.57
C ALA A 57 2.57 -1.59 -17.52
N GLN A 58 2.11 -2.56 -18.32
CA GLN A 58 0.91 -2.41 -19.15
C GLN A 58 -0.28 -2.04 -18.26
N PRO A 59 -1.23 -1.21 -18.76
CA PRO A 59 -2.35 -0.72 -17.94
C PRO A 59 -3.10 -1.81 -17.17
N ASP A 60 -3.32 -2.97 -17.79
CA ASP A 60 -4.07 -4.09 -17.22
C ASP A 60 -3.28 -4.88 -16.16
N ASN A 61 -1.97 -4.68 -16.06
CA ASN A 61 -1.07 -5.37 -15.11
C ASN A 61 -0.36 -4.41 -14.15
N ARG A 62 -0.87 -3.19 -14.00
CA ARG A 62 -0.24 -2.12 -13.22
C ARG A 62 -0.35 -2.33 -11.71
N TRP A 63 -1.49 -2.83 -11.24
CA TRP A 63 -1.85 -2.82 -9.83
C TRP A 63 -1.67 -4.20 -9.19
N THR A 64 -1.06 -4.21 -8.00
CA THR A 64 -1.12 -5.36 -7.10
C THR A 64 -1.93 -4.96 -5.87
N VAL A 65 -3.04 -5.65 -5.65
CA VAL A 65 -3.95 -5.43 -4.52
C VAL A 65 -4.05 -6.73 -3.74
N PRO A 66 -3.46 -6.82 -2.54
CA PRO A 66 -3.61 -8.02 -1.71
C PRO A 66 -5.03 -8.08 -1.15
N VAL A 67 -5.57 -9.29 -1.05
CA VAL A 67 -6.88 -9.57 -0.45
C VAL A 67 -6.63 -10.37 0.82
N GLY A 68 -6.93 -9.80 1.99
CA GLY A 68 -6.77 -10.47 3.27
C GLY A 68 -6.42 -9.53 4.43
N GLY A 69 -6.30 -10.10 5.63
CA GLY A 69 -5.68 -9.47 6.79
C GLY A 69 -4.36 -10.17 7.14
N GLU A 70 -3.61 -9.59 8.07
CA GLU A 70 -2.35 -10.13 8.60
C GLU A 70 -2.44 -10.45 10.08
#